data_AF-A0A2M8FMX2-F1
#
_entry.id   AF-A0A2M8FMX2-F1
#
_cell.length_a   1.000
_cell.length_b   1.000
_cell.length_c   1.000
_cell.angle_alpha   90.00
_cell.angle_beta   90.00
_cell.angle_gamma   90.00
#
_symmetry.space_group_name_H-M   'P 1'
#
loop_
_entity.id
_entity.type
_entity.pdbx_description
1 polymer ?
#
loop_
_entity_poly.entity_id
_entity_poly.type
_entity_poly.pdbx_seq_one_letter_code
_entity_poly.pdbx_strand_id
1 'polypeptide(L)'
;MSSTSPQNLTTSRYSYFVLNRALKIQDVRYSPFGSAYSGYNGYRVTINGVVTADTSDIPGNHGNNPPRVYIQNGQGTWSAILLGTTGANGSQVTNLKRGDNVTVEGVIALGSLGVRIDSLAPIIVNSQNNTLPTPEVLLTETIGTSILGTVAAEQWSGCLVTYKNVTIDVANADGTNNYGESYVNDGVLPHTRVIWSDGNTRFNAGANAVKVNAGDTFASITGILGFTHAYYKLTPRKDDDISGYTPVSVEDETAGIPARYDLKQNYPNPFNPTTNIVYSIPKSGIVTIKIYNILGQEVRVLANRMMNPGTYNVSFDASSLNSGVYFYSLTVDNFTQVKKMMLLK
;
A
#
# COMPACT_ATOMS: atom_id res chain seq x y z
N MET A 1 16.24 -8.43 23.29
CA MET A 1 16.39 -9.79 23.85
C MET A 1 16.10 -10.77 22.74
N SER A 2 17.06 -11.62 22.39
CA SER A 2 16.82 -12.78 21.52
C SER A 2 16.21 -13.90 22.37
N SER A 3 15.53 -14.87 21.77
CA SER A 3 15.10 -16.10 22.48
C SER A 3 16.27 -16.82 23.17
N THR A 4 17.51 -16.52 22.79
CA THR A 4 18.72 -17.06 23.41
C THR A 4 19.05 -16.48 24.78
N SER A 5 18.37 -15.42 25.26
CA SER A 5 18.52 -14.90 26.62
C SER A 5 17.22 -14.28 27.16
N PRO A 6 16.27 -15.11 27.62
CA PRO A 6 14.96 -14.64 28.09
C PRO A 6 15.05 -14.18 29.55
N GLN A 7 15.65 -13.00 29.76
CA GLN A 7 15.77 -12.40 31.09
C GLN A 7 14.65 -11.38 31.31
N ASN A 8 13.95 -11.48 32.45
CA ASN A 8 13.06 -10.42 32.91
C ASN A 8 13.89 -9.16 33.21
N LEU A 9 13.67 -8.08 32.47
CA LEU A 9 14.45 -6.84 32.61
C LEU A 9 14.24 -6.11 33.94
N THR A 10 13.16 -6.39 34.67
CA THR A 10 12.86 -5.79 35.96
C THR A 10 13.54 -6.54 37.10
N THR A 11 13.58 -7.88 37.04
CA THR A 11 14.12 -8.71 38.12
C THR A 11 15.49 -9.29 37.83
N SER A 12 16.01 -9.11 36.62
CA SER A 12 17.26 -9.71 36.14
C SER A 12 17.31 -11.24 36.28
N ARG A 13 16.15 -11.91 36.30
CA ARG A 13 16.04 -13.38 36.39
C ARG A 13 15.62 -13.96 35.05
N TYR A 14 16.08 -15.16 34.74
CA TYR A 14 15.55 -15.91 33.60
C TYR A 14 14.06 -16.18 33.81
N SER A 15 13.26 -15.98 32.77
CA SER A 15 11.82 -16.23 32.76
C SER A 15 11.38 -16.70 31.39
N TYR A 16 10.49 -17.68 31.31
CA TYR A 16 9.96 -18.19 30.05
C TYR A 16 8.47 -18.50 30.20
N PHE A 17 7.74 -18.46 29.09
CA PHE A 17 6.34 -18.87 29.06
C PHE A 17 6.23 -20.38 28.98
N VAL A 18 5.39 -20.98 29.82
CA VAL A 18 4.98 -22.38 29.72
C VAL A 18 3.58 -22.40 29.13
N LEU A 19 3.43 -23.01 27.96
CA LEU A 19 2.13 -23.19 27.31
C LEU A 19 1.63 -24.60 27.61
N ASN A 20 0.40 -24.71 28.12
CA ASN A 20 -0.32 -25.97 28.32
C ASN A 20 -1.28 -26.30 27.16
N ARG A 21 -0.98 -25.75 25.97
CA ARG A 21 -1.74 -25.88 24.72
C ARG A 21 -0.81 -25.93 23.53
N ALA A 22 -1.31 -26.37 22.38
CA ALA A 22 -0.56 -26.29 21.12
C ALA A 22 -0.19 -24.83 20.76
N LEU A 23 0.91 -24.69 20.02
CA LEU A 23 1.37 -23.40 19.49
C LEU A 23 0.38 -22.83 18.49
N LYS A 24 0.20 -21.52 18.58
CA LYS A 24 -0.53 -20.68 17.63
C LYS A 24 0.45 -19.87 16.80
N ILE A 25 -0.01 -19.32 15.68
CA ILE A 25 0.82 -18.46 14.82
C ILE A 25 1.29 -17.22 15.60
N GLN A 26 0.43 -16.65 16.44
CA GLN A 26 0.78 -15.53 17.32
C GLN A 26 1.96 -15.84 18.23
N ASP A 27 2.04 -17.05 18.79
CA ASP A 27 3.11 -17.43 19.72
C ASP A 27 4.47 -17.44 19.03
N VAL A 28 4.52 -17.82 17.75
CA VAL A 28 5.78 -17.93 16.99
C VAL A 28 6.12 -16.66 16.21
N ARG A 29 5.14 -15.78 15.98
CA ARG A 29 5.31 -14.50 15.28
C ARG A 29 5.65 -13.37 16.25
N TYR A 30 4.92 -13.28 17.37
CA TYR A 30 5.09 -12.19 18.33
C TYR A 30 6.45 -12.26 19.02
N SER A 31 7.11 -11.10 19.09
CA SER A 31 8.31 -10.92 19.90
C SER A 31 7.94 -10.28 21.23
N PRO A 32 8.05 -10.98 22.38
CA PRO A 32 7.75 -10.42 23.70
C PRO A 32 8.69 -9.28 24.11
N PHE A 33 9.65 -8.95 23.26
CA PHE A 33 10.70 -7.96 23.48
C PHE A 33 10.55 -6.72 22.58
N GLY A 34 9.36 -6.54 21.97
CA GLY A 34 9.02 -5.35 21.19
C GLY A 34 9.73 -5.27 19.84
N SER A 35 10.14 -6.41 19.27
CA SER A 35 10.74 -6.46 17.94
C SER A 35 9.72 -6.87 16.88
N ALA A 36 9.87 -6.35 15.67
CA ALA A 36 9.17 -6.86 14.49
C ALA A 36 9.68 -8.25 14.08
N TYR A 37 10.89 -8.63 14.48
CA TYR A 37 11.42 -9.94 14.17
C TYR A 37 10.92 -10.98 15.18
N SER A 38 10.48 -12.13 14.67
CA SER A 38 10.13 -13.26 15.53
C SER A 38 11.30 -13.62 16.44
N GLY A 39 11.01 -13.77 17.74
CA GLY A 39 11.97 -14.29 18.71
C GLY A 39 12.39 -15.73 18.41
N TYR A 40 11.64 -16.45 17.59
CA TYR A 40 11.81 -17.87 17.30
C TYR A 40 12.52 -18.14 15.97
N ASN A 41 13.19 -17.13 15.38
CA ASN A 41 13.99 -17.34 14.16
C ASN A 41 15.01 -18.47 14.35
N GLY A 42 15.00 -19.45 13.44
CA GLY A 42 15.80 -20.67 13.48
C GLY A 42 15.18 -21.85 14.24
N TYR A 43 14.06 -21.65 14.94
CA TYR A 43 13.38 -22.70 15.69
C TYR A 43 12.41 -23.47 14.80
N ARG A 44 12.39 -24.79 14.98
CA ARG A 44 11.38 -25.68 14.37
C ARG A 44 10.11 -25.64 15.20
N VAL A 45 8.97 -25.43 14.55
CA VAL A 45 7.65 -25.30 15.20
C VAL A 45 6.59 -26.07 14.43
N THR A 46 5.51 -26.44 15.12
CA THR A 46 4.29 -26.99 14.51
C THR A 46 3.11 -26.08 14.87
N ILE A 47 2.42 -25.56 13.85
CA ILE A 47 1.31 -24.61 13.97
C ILE A 47 0.15 -24.99 13.06
N ASN A 48 -1.04 -24.49 13.37
CA ASN A 48 -2.25 -24.69 12.57
C ASN A 48 -2.82 -23.36 12.09
N GLY A 49 -3.45 -23.37 10.91
CA GLY A 49 -4.16 -22.20 10.38
C GLY A 49 -4.94 -22.51 9.11
N VAL A 50 -5.84 -21.60 8.75
CA VAL A 50 -6.60 -21.65 7.50
C VAL A 50 -5.81 -20.92 6.42
N VAL A 51 -5.66 -21.53 5.25
CA VAL A 51 -5.04 -20.92 4.07
C VAL A 51 -5.89 -19.73 3.62
N THR A 52 -5.35 -18.52 3.76
CA THR A 52 -6.00 -17.26 3.38
C THR A 52 -5.62 -16.80 1.97
N ALA A 53 -4.47 -17.19 1.47
CA ALA A 53 -4.08 -17.02 0.08
C ALA A 53 -3.31 -18.25 -0.38
N ASP A 54 -3.60 -18.70 -1.59
CA ASP A 54 -2.89 -19.81 -2.25
C ASP A 54 -2.18 -19.36 -3.53
N THR A 55 -1.57 -20.31 -4.24
CA THR A 55 -0.80 -20.04 -5.46
C THR A 55 -1.65 -19.57 -6.65
N SER A 56 -2.98 -19.75 -6.61
CA SER A 56 -3.89 -19.18 -7.60
C SER A 56 -4.25 -17.72 -7.32
N ASP A 57 -4.07 -17.29 -6.06
CA ASP A 57 -4.25 -15.91 -5.63
C ASP A 57 -3.01 -15.07 -5.87
N ILE A 58 -1.84 -15.60 -5.47
CA ILE A 58 -0.56 -14.90 -5.55
C ILE A 58 0.49 -15.84 -6.19
N PRO A 59 0.46 -16.01 -7.52
CA PRO A 59 1.24 -17.03 -8.23
C PRO A 59 2.75 -16.77 -8.26
N GLY A 60 3.18 -15.51 -8.09
CA GLY A 60 4.56 -15.13 -8.35
C GLY A 60 4.96 -15.37 -9.81
N ASN A 61 6.26 -15.49 -10.09
CA ASN A 61 6.77 -15.74 -11.43
C ASN A 61 7.72 -16.96 -11.53
N HIS A 62 7.74 -17.82 -10.50
CA HIS A 62 8.58 -19.02 -10.38
C HIS A 62 10.11 -18.78 -10.53
N GLY A 63 10.55 -17.53 -10.63
CA GLY A 63 11.94 -17.09 -10.62
C GLY A 63 12.31 -16.42 -9.29
N ASN A 64 12.74 -15.16 -9.33
CA ASN A 64 13.10 -14.41 -8.12
C ASN A 64 11.88 -14.00 -7.25
N ASN A 65 10.65 -14.21 -7.73
CA ASN A 65 9.42 -13.96 -6.98
C ASN A 65 8.63 -15.28 -6.84
N PRO A 66 8.78 -16.01 -5.72
CA PRO A 66 8.09 -17.29 -5.53
C PRO A 66 6.57 -17.09 -5.35
N PRO A 67 5.76 -18.12 -5.60
CA PRO A 67 4.36 -18.11 -5.19
C PRO A 67 4.25 -17.88 -3.68
N ARG A 68 3.19 -17.20 -3.24
CA ARG A 68 2.98 -16.91 -1.82
C ARG A 68 1.71 -17.57 -1.32
N VAL A 69 1.87 -18.37 -0.28
CA VAL A 69 0.77 -19.06 0.42
C VAL A 69 0.77 -18.62 1.87
N TYR A 70 -0.33 -18.06 2.34
CA TYR A 70 -0.46 -17.57 3.71
C TYR A 70 -1.48 -18.41 4.46
N ILE A 71 -1.18 -18.68 5.74
CA ILE A 71 -2.16 -19.23 6.68
C ILE A 71 -2.41 -18.22 7.80
N GLN A 72 -3.62 -18.24 8.34
CA GLN A 72 -4.01 -17.40 9.47
C GLN A 72 -4.85 -18.19 10.47
N ASN A 73 -4.67 -17.92 11.76
CA ASN A 73 -5.44 -18.52 12.84
C ASN A 73 -6.12 -17.46 13.72
N GLY A 74 -7.44 -17.34 13.60
CA GLY A 74 -8.20 -16.32 14.32
C GLY A 74 -8.02 -14.92 13.76
N GLN A 75 -8.31 -13.91 14.59
CA GLN A 75 -8.31 -12.49 14.24
C GLN A 75 -7.22 -11.71 14.97
N GLY A 76 -6.99 -10.48 14.53
CA GLY A 76 -6.06 -9.55 15.14
C GLY A 76 -4.60 -9.78 14.78
N THR A 77 -3.74 -9.03 15.46
CA THR A 77 -2.30 -8.98 15.20
C THR A 77 -1.60 -10.33 15.36
N TRP A 78 -0.54 -10.54 14.60
CA TRP A 78 0.36 -11.69 14.62
C TRP A 78 -0.29 -13.02 14.27
N SER A 79 -1.51 -12.98 13.72
CA SER A 79 -2.33 -14.18 13.48
C SER A 79 -1.99 -14.92 12.19
N ALA A 80 -1.10 -14.39 11.36
CA ALA A 80 -0.80 -14.96 10.05
C ALA A 80 0.70 -15.15 9.80
N ILE A 81 1.02 -16.07 8.88
CA ILE A 81 2.39 -16.37 8.49
C ILE A 81 2.44 -16.89 7.05
N LEU A 82 3.50 -16.50 6.34
CA LEU A 82 3.84 -17.00 5.01
C LEU A 82 4.44 -18.40 5.09
N LEU A 83 4.06 -19.29 4.17
CA LEU A 83 4.58 -20.64 4.05
C LEU A 83 5.59 -20.77 2.90
N GLY A 84 6.72 -21.43 3.17
CA GLY A 84 7.55 -22.12 2.18
C GLY A 84 8.01 -21.28 1.00
N THR A 85 9.04 -20.45 1.20
CA THR A 85 9.57 -19.60 0.11
C THR A 85 11.00 -19.96 -0.30
N THR A 86 11.63 -20.94 0.35
CA THR A 86 12.95 -21.49 -0.04
C THR A 86 12.86 -22.99 -0.32
N GLY A 87 13.82 -23.54 -1.08
CA GLY A 87 13.79 -24.94 -1.56
C GLY A 87 13.41 -25.04 -3.04
N ALA A 88 12.64 -26.05 -3.45
CA ALA A 88 12.14 -26.24 -4.82
C ALA A 88 11.06 -25.20 -5.22
N ASN A 89 11.30 -23.92 -4.90
CA ASN A 89 10.45 -22.76 -5.18
C ASN A 89 9.01 -22.89 -4.70
N GLY A 90 8.80 -23.41 -3.47
CA GLY A 90 7.46 -23.50 -2.89
C GLY A 90 6.62 -24.66 -3.41
N SER A 91 7.21 -25.67 -4.08
CA SER A 91 6.49 -26.88 -4.53
C SER A 91 5.73 -27.61 -3.41
N GLN A 92 6.14 -27.44 -2.15
CA GLN A 92 5.48 -28.03 -0.99
C GLN A 92 4.13 -27.36 -0.67
N VAL A 93 3.90 -26.13 -1.15
CA VAL A 93 2.69 -25.35 -0.88
C VAL A 93 1.79 -25.21 -2.11
N THR A 94 2.20 -25.68 -3.29
CA THR A 94 1.46 -25.47 -4.56
C THR A 94 0.10 -26.16 -4.62
N ASN A 95 -0.08 -27.23 -3.85
CA ASN A 95 -1.34 -27.99 -3.81
C ASN A 95 -2.35 -27.46 -2.80
N LEU A 96 -1.94 -26.57 -1.90
CA LEU A 96 -2.84 -25.97 -0.92
C LEU A 96 -3.87 -25.07 -1.61
N LYS A 97 -5.07 -25.05 -1.05
CA LYS A 97 -6.19 -24.22 -1.52
C LYS A 97 -6.70 -23.32 -0.43
N ARG A 98 -7.11 -22.11 -0.80
CA ARG A 98 -7.76 -21.16 0.10
C ARG A 98 -8.95 -21.83 0.79
N GLY A 99 -9.00 -21.74 2.12
CA GLY A 99 -9.98 -22.45 2.95
C GLY A 99 -9.53 -23.82 3.48
N ASP A 100 -8.37 -24.34 3.06
CA ASP A 100 -7.78 -25.51 3.70
C ASP A 100 -7.32 -25.13 5.11
N ASN A 101 -7.77 -25.88 6.13
CA ASN A 101 -7.21 -25.81 7.47
C ASN A 101 -6.06 -26.81 7.56
N VAL A 102 -4.85 -26.32 7.80
CA VAL A 102 -3.62 -27.12 7.68
C VAL A 102 -2.83 -27.16 8.98
N THR A 103 -2.14 -28.28 9.20
CA THR A 103 -1.05 -28.41 10.18
C THR A 103 0.27 -28.29 9.44
N VAL A 104 1.10 -27.32 9.84
CA VAL A 104 2.39 -27.04 9.23
C VAL A 104 3.49 -27.20 10.26
N GLU A 105 4.49 -28.02 9.94
CA GLU A 105 5.75 -28.10 10.67
C GLU A 105 6.90 -27.58 9.81
N GLY A 106 7.77 -26.75 10.38
CA GLY A 106 8.88 -26.14 9.68
C GLY A 106 9.71 -25.24 10.58
N VAL A 107 10.65 -24.51 9.98
CA VAL A 107 11.58 -23.61 10.68
C VAL A 107 11.16 -22.16 10.46
N ILE A 108 11.04 -21.38 11.54
CA ILE A 108 10.79 -19.94 11.43
C ILE A 108 12.04 -19.26 10.85
N ALA A 109 11.85 -18.44 9.82
CA ALA A 109 12.94 -17.76 9.12
C ALA A 109 12.57 -16.31 8.80
N LEU A 110 13.57 -15.42 8.89
CA LEU A 110 13.54 -14.08 8.31
C LEU A 110 14.20 -14.10 6.93
N GLY A 111 13.64 -13.40 5.95
CA GLY A 111 14.24 -13.24 4.62
C GLY A 111 13.64 -12.09 3.84
N SER A 112 13.78 -12.12 2.51
CA SER A 112 13.35 -11.03 1.61
C SER A 112 11.84 -10.77 1.62
N LEU A 113 11.04 -11.75 2.05
CA LEU A 113 9.57 -11.66 2.17
C LEU A 113 9.10 -11.49 3.64
N GLY A 114 10.02 -11.14 4.55
CA GLY A 114 9.74 -11.00 5.98
C GLY A 114 9.79 -12.33 6.74
N VAL A 115 9.06 -12.40 7.85
CA VAL A 115 8.98 -13.59 8.71
C VAL A 115 8.08 -14.64 8.07
N ARG A 116 8.56 -15.89 8.01
CA ARG A 116 7.85 -17.02 7.41
C ARG A 116 8.17 -18.32 8.14
N ILE A 117 7.46 -19.39 7.79
CA ILE A 117 7.86 -20.75 8.12
C ILE A 117 8.35 -21.44 6.83
N ASP A 118 9.53 -22.03 6.90
CA ASP A 118 10.26 -22.62 5.78
C ASP A 118 10.79 -24.02 6.13
N SER A 119 11.58 -24.67 5.27
CA SER A 119 12.12 -26.02 5.52
C SER A 119 11.02 -26.99 5.98
N LEU A 120 9.91 -26.96 5.25
CA LEU A 120 8.65 -27.54 5.67
C LEU A 120 8.73 -29.07 5.67
N ALA A 121 8.15 -29.69 6.68
CA ALA A 121 7.74 -31.09 6.61
C ALA A 121 6.51 -31.23 5.69
N PRO A 122 6.10 -32.45 5.29
CA PRO A 122 4.84 -32.66 4.58
C PRO A 122 3.67 -32.01 5.32
N ILE A 123 2.94 -31.13 4.64
CA ILE A 123 1.80 -30.40 5.21
C ILE A 123 0.60 -31.34 5.31
N ILE A 124 -0.09 -31.30 6.45
CA ILE A 124 -1.32 -32.07 6.66
C ILE A 124 -2.50 -31.14 6.43
N VAL A 125 -3.38 -31.49 5.48
CA VAL A 125 -4.69 -30.82 5.30
C VAL A 125 -5.70 -31.49 6.23
N ASN A 126 -6.08 -30.79 7.30
CA ASN A 126 -7.00 -31.31 8.33
C ASN A 126 -8.47 -31.27 7.85
N SER A 127 -8.83 -30.24 7.09
CA SER A 127 -10.17 -30.06 6.48
C SER A 127 -10.10 -29.02 5.36
N GLN A 128 -11.08 -29.01 4.46
CA GLN A 128 -11.13 -28.15 3.27
C GLN A 128 -12.36 -27.24 3.30
N ASN A 129 -12.35 -26.17 2.49
CA ASN A 129 -13.46 -25.22 2.32
C ASN A 129 -13.93 -24.55 3.62
N ASN A 130 -13.02 -24.34 4.58
CA ASN A 130 -13.31 -23.60 5.80
C ASN A 130 -13.53 -22.12 5.48
N THR A 131 -14.39 -21.47 6.27
CA THR A 131 -14.54 -20.02 6.23
C THR A 131 -13.22 -19.35 6.57
N LEU A 132 -12.86 -18.32 5.80
CA LEU A 132 -11.68 -17.51 6.10
C LEU A 132 -11.90 -16.66 7.35
N PRO A 133 -10.84 -16.30 8.08
CA PRO A 133 -10.93 -15.27 9.11
C PRO A 133 -11.55 -13.99 8.54
N THR A 134 -12.40 -13.32 9.31
CA THR A 134 -12.95 -12.02 8.92
C THR A 134 -11.79 -11.03 8.76
N PRO A 135 -11.69 -10.30 7.62
CA PRO A 135 -10.65 -9.30 7.42
C PRO A 135 -10.65 -8.22 8.51
N GLU A 136 -9.47 -7.79 8.94
CA GLU A 136 -9.34 -6.66 9.86
C GLU A 136 -9.47 -5.34 9.10
N VAL A 137 -10.30 -4.42 9.59
CA VAL A 137 -10.37 -3.06 9.02
C VAL A 137 -9.27 -2.20 9.63
N LEU A 138 -8.32 -1.75 8.81
CA LEU A 138 -7.23 -0.87 9.24
C LEU A 138 -7.38 0.52 8.62
N LEU A 139 -6.76 1.52 9.26
CA LEU A 139 -6.54 2.84 8.66
C LEU A 139 -5.25 2.82 7.84
N THR A 140 -5.18 3.58 6.75
CA THR A 140 -3.98 3.60 5.88
C THR A 140 -2.74 4.10 6.62
N GLU A 141 -2.91 5.01 7.58
CA GLU A 141 -1.82 5.51 8.43
C GLU A 141 -1.21 4.44 9.37
N THR A 142 -1.95 3.37 9.66
CA THR A 142 -1.48 2.27 10.53
C THR A 142 -0.27 1.57 9.91
N ILE A 143 -0.27 1.43 8.59
CA ILE A 143 0.83 0.81 7.83
C ILE A 143 1.73 1.89 7.23
N GLY A 144 1.16 2.95 6.66
CA GLY A 144 1.93 4.03 6.05
C GLY A 144 2.88 3.54 4.96
N THR A 145 4.08 4.14 4.92
CA THR A 145 5.21 3.71 4.09
C THR A 145 6.20 2.84 4.88
N SER A 146 5.71 2.03 5.82
CA SER A 146 6.55 1.25 6.73
C SER A 146 7.50 0.31 5.98
N ILE A 147 8.74 0.23 6.48
CA ILE A 147 9.78 -0.68 6.01
C ILE A 147 9.95 -1.87 6.95
N LEU A 148 10.67 -2.90 6.52
CA LEU A 148 10.95 -4.09 7.33
C LEU A 148 11.48 -3.70 8.71
N GLY A 149 10.96 -4.35 9.75
CA GLY A 149 11.37 -4.06 11.13
C GLY A 149 10.42 -3.10 11.85
N THR A 150 9.42 -2.53 11.17
CA THR A 150 8.41 -1.67 11.78
C THR A 150 7.34 -2.49 12.48
N VAL A 151 7.33 -2.50 13.81
CA VAL A 151 6.41 -3.32 14.63
C VAL A 151 4.94 -3.06 14.30
N ALA A 152 4.58 -1.79 14.13
CA ALA A 152 3.20 -1.38 13.85
C ALA A 152 2.62 -2.01 12.57
N ALA A 153 3.48 -2.28 11.57
CA ALA A 153 3.10 -2.93 10.31
C ALA A 153 3.33 -4.44 10.34
N GLU A 154 4.44 -4.92 10.92
CA GLU A 154 4.79 -6.34 10.95
C GLU A 154 3.78 -7.19 11.72
N GLN A 155 3.16 -6.62 12.74
CA GLN A 155 2.08 -7.28 13.48
C GLN A 155 0.87 -7.62 12.59
N TRP A 156 0.72 -6.99 11.43
CA TRP A 156 -0.34 -7.28 10.46
C TRP A 156 0.17 -8.09 9.26
N SER A 157 1.48 -8.35 9.17
CA SER A 157 2.06 -9.04 8.01
C SER A 157 1.50 -10.47 7.88
N GLY A 158 1.09 -10.80 6.66
CA GLY A 158 0.35 -12.00 6.27
C GLY A 158 -1.15 -11.98 6.58
N CYS A 159 -1.64 -11.02 7.38
CA CYS A 159 -3.04 -11.01 7.80
C CYS A 159 -3.95 -10.56 6.65
N LEU A 160 -5.19 -11.07 6.68
CA LEU A 160 -6.26 -10.57 5.82
C LEU A 160 -6.75 -9.22 6.35
N VAL A 161 -6.59 -8.18 5.54
CA VAL A 161 -6.84 -6.77 5.91
C VAL A 161 -7.77 -6.13 4.87
N THR A 162 -8.60 -5.20 5.32
CA THR A 162 -9.43 -4.35 4.49
C THR A 162 -9.16 -2.87 4.78
N TYR A 163 -8.90 -2.10 3.73
CA TYR A 163 -9.04 -0.63 3.77
C TYR A 163 -10.41 -0.23 3.20
N LYS A 164 -11.06 0.74 3.82
CA LYS A 164 -12.40 1.23 3.40
C LYS A 164 -12.32 2.66 2.90
N ASN A 165 -13.18 3.00 1.94
CA ASN A 165 -13.34 4.35 1.39
C ASN A 165 -12.01 4.98 0.96
N VAL A 166 -11.18 4.20 0.25
CA VAL A 166 -9.85 4.64 -0.13
C VAL A 166 -9.84 5.33 -1.48
N THR A 167 -8.94 6.31 -1.61
CA THR A 167 -8.64 7.01 -2.85
C THR A 167 -7.19 6.70 -3.25
N ILE A 168 -6.94 6.52 -4.53
CA ILE A 168 -5.58 6.44 -5.08
C ILE A 168 -4.94 7.83 -4.96
N ASP A 169 -3.95 7.96 -4.08
CA ASP A 169 -3.16 9.19 -3.91
C ASP A 169 -2.15 9.35 -5.05
N VAL A 170 -1.44 8.26 -5.36
CA VAL A 170 -0.45 8.20 -6.43
C VAL A 170 -0.64 6.89 -7.18
N ALA A 171 -0.95 6.98 -8.46
CA ALA A 171 -1.17 5.81 -9.32
C ALA A 171 0.08 4.93 -9.43
N ASN A 172 1.27 5.52 -9.39
CA ASN A 172 2.55 4.83 -9.45
C ASN A 172 3.43 5.12 -8.22
N ALA A 173 3.49 4.16 -7.29
CA ALA A 173 4.28 4.26 -6.06
C ALA A 173 5.80 4.12 -6.27
N ASP A 174 6.25 3.76 -7.48
CA ASP A 174 7.65 3.48 -7.82
C ASP A 174 8.35 4.64 -8.57
N GLY A 175 7.64 5.76 -8.77
CA GLY A 175 8.19 6.97 -9.39
C GLY A 175 8.39 6.80 -10.89
N THR A 176 9.65 6.69 -11.34
CA THR A 176 9.98 6.55 -12.78
C THR A 176 9.72 5.14 -13.29
N ASN A 177 10.01 4.13 -12.46
CA ASN A 177 9.65 2.75 -12.76
C ASN A 177 8.17 2.52 -12.42
N ASN A 178 7.56 1.46 -12.92
CA ASN A 178 6.21 1.06 -12.54
C ASN A 178 6.16 -0.46 -12.39
N TYR A 179 6.10 -0.95 -11.15
CA TYR A 179 5.99 -2.37 -10.85
C TYR A 179 4.56 -2.78 -10.46
N GLY A 180 3.57 -1.96 -10.80
CA GLY A 180 2.15 -2.23 -10.56
C GLY A 180 1.73 -1.96 -9.12
N GLU A 181 2.28 -0.92 -8.50
CA GLU A 181 1.96 -0.49 -7.13
C GLU A 181 1.43 0.93 -7.11
N SER A 182 0.46 1.19 -6.24
CA SER A 182 -0.11 2.51 -6.02
C SER A 182 -0.13 2.87 -4.55
N TYR A 183 -0.10 4.17 -4.25
CA TYR A 183 -0.40 4.66 -2.92
C TYR A 183 -1.90 4.94 -2.79
N VAL A 184 -2.50 4.44 -1.71
CA VAL A 184 -3.91 4.71 -1.34
C VAL A 184 -3.99 5.37 0.04
N ASN A 185 -4.97 6.25 0.24
CA ASN A 185 -5.31 6.81 1.55
C ASN A 185 -6.81 6.76 1.79
N ASP A 186 -7.22 6.72 3.05
CA ASP A 186 -8.61 6.74 3.52
C ASP A 186 -9.11 8.16 3.91
N GLY A 187 -8.43 9.20 3.41
CA GLY A 187 -8.62 10.59 3.82
C GLY A 187 -7.68 11.04 4.95
N VAL A 188 -6.93 10.12 5.56
CA VAL A 188 -5.90 10.42 6.57
C VAL A 188 -4.52 9.94 6.08
N LEU A 189 -3.54 10.84 6.11
CA LEU A 189 -2.15 10.51 5.78
C LEU A 189 -1.41 10.00 7.03
N PRO A 190 -0.39 9.13 6.87
CA PRO A 190 0.22 8.69 5.60
C PRO A 190 -0.61 7.68 4.80
N HIS A 191 -0.42 7.72 3.48
CA HIS A 191 -0.91 6.68 2.58
C HIS A 191 -0.21 5.32 2.81
N THR A 192 -0.77 4.26 2.25
CA THR A 192 -0.17 2.92 2.24
C THR A 192 -0.06 2.39 0.81
N ARG A 193 0.80 1.39 0.58
CA ARG A 193 0.94 0.73 -0.72
C ARG A 193 -0.12 -0.36 -0.93
N VAL A 194 -0.66 -0.41 -2.14
CA VAL A 194 -1.39 -1.55 -2.70
C VAL A 194 -0.60 -2.06 -3.90
N ILE A 195 -0.36 -3.37 -3.98
CA ILE A 195 0.30 -4.02 -5.12
C ILE A 195 -0.71 -4.81 -5.93
N TRP A 196 -0.88 -4.40 -7.19
CA TRP A 196 -1.84 -4.98 -8.14
C TRP A 196 -1.21 -6.12 -8.95
N SER A 197 0.08 -6.01 -9.25
CA SER A 197 0.84 -6.95 -10.08
C SER A 197 1.03 -8.33 -9.46
N ASP A 198 0.87 -8.46 -8.14
CA ASP A 198 1.06 -9.72 -7.43
C ASP A 198 -0.19 -10.59 -7.35
N GLY A 199 -1.37 -9.97 -7.24
CA GLY A 199 -2.64 -10.67 -7.05
C GLY A 199 -3.43 -10.83 -8.34
N ASN A 200 -4.23 -11.88 -8.46
CA ASN A 200 -4.96 -12.20 -9.68
C ASN A 200 -6.27 -11.39 -9.83
N THR A 201 -6.12 -10.08 -10.02
CA THR A 201 -7.22 -9.12 -10.22
C THR A 201 -7.24 -8.56 -11.63
N ARG A 202 -8.33 -7.90 -12.03
CA ARG A 202 -8.40 -7.12 -13.28
C ARG A 202 -7.42 -5.95 -13.34
N PHE A 203 -6.81 -5.58 -12.21
CA PHE A 203 -5.77 -4.55 -12.13
C PHE A 203 -4.36 -5.14 -12.24
N ASN A 204 -4.22 -6.47 -12.29
CA ASN A 204 -2.92 -7.12 -12.48
C ASN A 204 -2.32 -6.73 -13.83
N ALA A 205 -0.99 -6.59 -13.86
CA ALA A 205 -0.23 -6.17 -15.03
C ALA A 205 -0.56 -7.00 -16.29
N GLY A 206 -0.75 -6.32 -17.42
CA GLY A 206 -1.06 -6.95 -18.70
C GLY A 206 -1.72 -5.98 -19.68
N ALA A 207 -1.86 -6.39 -20.94
CA ALA A 207 -2.44 -5.54 -21.99
C ALA A 207 -3.89 -5.11 -21.71
N ASN A 208 -4.63 -5.91 -20.92
CA ASN A 208 -6.04 -5.71 -20.59
C ASN A 208 -6.24 -5.25 -19.14
N ALA A 209 -5.17 -4.85 -18.44
CA ALA A 209 -5.26 -4.39 -17.06
C ALA A 209 -6.11 -3.12 -16.97
N VAL A 210 -7.07 -3.09 -16.05
CA VAL A 210 -7.73 -1.84 -15.65
C VAL A 210 -6.67 -0.97 -14.99
N LYS A 211 -6.44 0.22 -15.55
CA LYS A 211 -5.48 1.17 -15.00
C LYS A 211 -6.11 1.92 -13.83
N VAL A 212 -5.41 1.92 -12.70
CA VAL A 212 -5.73 2.81 -11.58
C VAL A 212 -5.10 4.17 -11.80
N ASN A 213 -5.87 5.22 -11.55
CA ASN A 213 -5.45 6.61 -11.74
C ASN A 213 -5.53 7.36 -10.41
N ALA A 214 -4.72 8.40 -10.26
CA ALA A 214 -4.81 9.26 -9.09
C ALA A 214 -6.23 9.86 -9.00
N GLY A 215 -6.87 9.73 -7.84
CA GLY A 215 -8.25 10.13 -7.61
C GLY A 215 -9.27 9.00 -7.75
N ASP A 216 -8.93 7.86 -8.35
CA ASP A 216 -9.83 6.69 -8.37
C ASP A 216 -10.19 6.29 -6.94
N THR A 217 -11.46 5.96 -6.72
CA THR A 217 -11.96 5.59 -5.39
C THR A 217 -12.41 4.14 -5.33
N PHE A 218 -12.33 3.55 -4.14
CA PHE A 218 -12.80 2.21 -3.83
C PHE A 218 -13.60 2.24 -2.54
N ALA A 219 -14.79 1.64 -2.53
CA ALA A 219 -15.54 1.45 -1.28
C ALA A 219 -14.76 0.55 -0.30
N SER A 220 -14.08 -0.48 -0.81
CA SER A 220 -13.11 -1.25 -0.03
C SER A 220 -12.10 -1.99 -0.89
N ILE A 221 -10.90 -2.17 -0.37
CA ILE A 221 -9.88 -3.08 -0.89
C ILE A 221 -9.50 -4.03 0.24
N THR A 222 -9.75 -5.32 0.03
CA THR A 222 -9.32 -6.41 0.91
C THR A 222 -8.09 -7.08 0.32
N GLY A 223 -7.27 -7.72 1.14
CA GLY A 223 -6.11 -8.46 0.64
C GLY A 223 -5.21 -8.97 1.75
N ILE A 224 -4.12 -9.63 1.34
CA ILE A 224 -3.06 -10.02 2.26
C ILE A 224 -2.12 -8.84 2.44
N LEU A 225 -1.85 -8.42 3.67
CA LEU A 225 -0.80 -7.46 3.94
C LEU A 225 0.56 -8.16 3.90
N GLY A 226 1.24 -8.15 2.77
CA GLY A 226 2.55 -8.76 2.59
C GLY A 226 3.72 -7.79 2.83
N PHE A 227 4.94 -8.32 2.88
CA PHE A 227 6.17 -7.54 2.80
C PHE A 227 6.96 -7.96 1.55
N THR A 228 7.22 -7.02 0.64
CA THR A 228 8.08 -7.22 -0.53
C THR A 228 8.84 -5.96 -0.88
N HIS A 229 10.05 -6.11 -1.44
CA HIS A 229 10.85 -5.00 -1.99
C HIS A 229 10.88 -3.77 -1.07
N ALA A 230 11.26 -3.98 0.19
CA ALA A 230 11.41 -2.98 1.25
C ALA A 230 10.14 -2.42 1.92
N TYR A 231 8.93 -2.73 1.45
CA TYR A 231 7.70 -2.15 2.02
C TYR A 231 6.64 -3.19 2.38
N TYR A 232 5.81 -2.85 3.36
CA TYR A 232 4.53 -3.52 3.57
C TYR A 232 3.50 -3.04 2.55
N LYS A 233 2.74 -3.98 1.97
CA LYS A 233 1.83 -3.71 0.85
C LYS A 233 0.60 -4.59 0.99
N LEU A 234 -0.56 -4.03 0.69
CA LEU A 234 -1.77 -4.83 0.56
C LEU A 234 -1.81 -5.47 -0.84
N THR A 235 -2.00 -6.78 -0.90
CA THR A 235 -2.18 -7.52 -2.14
C THR A 235 -3.62 -8.06 -2.20
N PRO A 236 -4.52 -7.40 -2.97
CA PRO A 236 -5.84 -7.95 -3.26
C PRO A 236 -5.67 -9.24 -4.06
N ARG A 237 -6.33 -10.32 -3.66
CA ARG A 237 -6.07 -11.66 -4.20
C ARG A 237 -6.82 -11.88 -5.51
N LYS A 238 -8.08 -11.47 -5.55
CA LYS A 238 -9.01 -11.58 -6.69
C LYS A 238 -9.93 -10.36 -6.73
N ASP A 239 -10.68 -10.19 -7.82
CA ASP A 239 -11.64 -9.09 -7.96
C ASP A 239 -12.69 -9.04 -6.84
N ASP A 240 -13.05 -10.20 -6.25
CA ASP A 240 -13.97 -10.28 -5.11
C ASP A 240 -13.44 -9.58 -3.84
N ASP A 241 -12.13 -9.30 -3.76
CA ASP A 241 -11.56 -8.51 -2.67
C ASP A 241 -11.77 -6.99 -2.86
N ILE A 242 -12.24 -6.55 -4.03
CA ILE A 242 -12.36 -5.15 -4.42
C ILE A 242 -13.83 -4.77 -4.59
N SER A 243 -14.25 -3.70 -3.94
CA SER A 243 -15.64 -3.21 -4.01
C SER A 243 -15.72 -1.71 -4.27
N GLY A 244 -16.74 -1.31 -5.02
CA GLY A 244 -17.08 0.10 -5.27
C GLY A 244 -15.98 0.88 -5.99
N TYR A 245 -15.23 0.23 -6.88
CA TYR A 245 -14.28 0.94 -7.75
C TYR A 245 -15.02 1.96 -8.61
N THR A 246 -14.70 3.24 -8.41
CA THR A 246 -15.21 4.35 -9.21
C THR A 246 -14.00 5.08 -9.79
N PRO A 247 -13.74 4.91 -11.10
CA PRO A 247 -12.67 5.66 -11.74
C PRO A 247 -13.03 7.15 -11.72
N VAL A 248 -12.04 8.00 -11.47
CA VAL A 248 -12.21 9.40 -11.91
C VAL A 248 -12.21 9.41 -13.43
N SER A 249 -13.04 10.26 -14.04
CA SER A 249 -12.99 10.43 -15.49
C SER A 249 -11.62 11.01 -15.85
N VAL A 250 -10.74 10.15 -16.36
CA VAL A 250 -9.45 10.58 -16.87
C VAL A 250 -9.68 11.05 -18.30
N GLU A 251 -9.58 12.36 -18.53
CA GLU A 251 -9.13 12.84 -19.85
C GLU A 251 -7.77 12.17 -20.07
N ASP A 252 -7.73 11.22 -21.02
CA ASP A 252 -6.61 10.34 -21.32
C ASP A 252 -5.23 10.87 -20.88
N GLU A 253 -4.50 10.07 -20.10
CA GLU A 253 -3.04 10.17 -19.95
C GLU A 253 -2.29 9.83 -21.26
N THR A 254 -2.82 10.27 -22.41
CA THR A 254 -2.13 10.36 -23.70
C THR A 254 -1.93 11.81 -24.15
N ALA A 255 -2.07 12.79 -23.24
CA ALA A 255 -1.50 14.11 -23.48
C ALA A 255 0.03 13.96 -23.54
N GLY A 256 0.55 13.74 -24.76
CA GLY A 256 1.97 13.66 -25.03
C GLY A 256 2.72 14.79 -24.33
N ILE A 257 3.98 14.53 -23.96
CA ILE A 257 4.86 15.50 -23.30
C ILE A 257 4.63 16.87 -23.94
N PRO A 258 4.11 17.86 -23.20
CA PRO A 258 3.78 19.15 -23.77
C PRO A 258 4.99 19.71 -24.49
N ALA A 259 4.82 20.24 -25.70
CA ALA A 259 5.95 20.80 -26.46
C ALA A 259 6.52 22.07 -25.81
N ARG A 260 5.75 22.72 -24.93
CA ARG A 260 6.09 24.00 -24.31
C ARG A 260 5.46 24.14 -22.93
N TYR A 261 6.02 25.04 -22.14
CA TYR A 261 5.36 25.55 -20.93
C TYR A 261 4.06 26.26 -21.33
N ASP A 262 2.97 26.00 -20.61
CA ASP A 262 1.72 26.71 -20.81
C ASP A 262 0.93 26.81 -19.50
N LEU A 263 0.32 27.96 -19.26
CA LEU A 263 -0.62 28.20 -18.17
C LEU A 263 -1.97 28.53 -18.81
N LYS A 264 -2.97 27.67 -18.64
CA LYS A 264 -4.30 27.87 -19.22
C LYS A 264 -5.11 28.87 -18.40
N GLN A 265 -6.13 29.42 -19.04
CA GLN A 265 -7.14 30.21 -18.33
C GLN A 265 -7.84 29.32 -17.29
N ASN A 266 -7.98 29.83 -16.06
CA ASN A 266 -8.68 29.13 -15.01
C ASN A 266 -10.14 28.92 -15.43
N TYR A 267 -10.74 27.80 -15.03
CA TYR A 267 -12.13 27.51 -15.30
C TYR A 267 -12.83 26.96 -14.03
N PRO A 268 -14.02 27.45 -13.68
CA PRO A 268 -14.73 28.58 -14.31
C PRO A 268 -14.00 29.93 -14.16
N ASN A 269 -14.29 30.91 -15.02
CA ASN A 269 -13.87 32.30 -14.85
C ASN A 269 -14.88 33.25 -15.51
N PRO A 270 -15.65 34.07 -14.75
CA PRO A 270 -15.55 34.23 -13.29
C PRO A 270 -15.91 32.97 -12.49
N PHE A 271 -15.43 32.86 -11.25
CA PHE A 271 -15.62 31.68 -10.39
C PHE A 271 -16.22 32.01 -9.01
N ASN A 272 -16.83 31.03 -8.35
CA ASN A 272 -17.39 31.14 -7.00
C ASN A 272 -17.47 29.78 -6.25
N PRO A 273 -16.83 29.62 -5.08
CA PRO A 273 -15.55 30.23 -4.70
C PRO A 273 -14.36 29.42 -5.25
N THR A 274 -14.61 28.32 -5.96
CA THR A 274 -13.58 27.40 -6.45
C THR A 274 -13.35 27.52 -7.97
N THR A 275 -12.10 27.37 -8.39
CA THR A 275 -11.71 27.27 -9.80
C THR A 275 -10.56 26.28 -9.96
N ASN A 276 -10.41 25.75 -11.17
CA ASN A 276 -9.28 24.91 -11.54
C ASN A 276 -8.29 25.69 -12.40
N ILE A 277 -7.00 25.46 -12.18
CA ILE A 277 -5.89 26.06 -12.94
C ILE A 277 -5.10 24.92 -13.58
N VAL A 278 -5.15 24.87 -14.91
CA VAL A 278 -4.42 23.87 -15.70
C VAL A 278 -3.12 24.47 -16.22
N TYR A 279 -2.02 23.73 -16.11
CA TYR A 279 -0.72 24.12 -16.63
C TYR A 279 0.08 22.93 -17.16
N SER A 280 0.98 23.18 -18.09
CA SER A 280 1.78 22.18 -18.78
C SER A 280 3.26 22.52 -18.64
N ILE A 281 4.10 21.51 -18.39
CA ILE A 281 5.55 21.63 -18.34
C ILE A 281 6.21 20.58 -19.27
N PRO A 282 7.13 20.99 -20.17
CA PRO A 282 7.79 20.10 -21.12
C PRO A 282 9.02 19.39 -20.53
N LYS A 283 9.53 19.86 -19.39
CA LYS A 283 10.76 19.40 -18.73
C LYS A 283 10.55 19.38 -17.21
N SER A 284 11.27 18.49 -16.53
CA SER A 284 11.26 18.47 -15.06
C SER A 284 11.88 19.75 -14.49
N GLY A 285 11.31 20.28 -13.42
CA GLY A 285 11.79 21.50 -12.77
C GLY A 285 11.01 21.84 -11.51
N ILE A 286 11.47 22.82 -10.75
CA ILE A 286 10.74 23.33 -9.57
C ILE A 286 9.60 24.22 -10.08
N VAL A 287 8.37 23.73 -9.94
CA VAL A 287 7.16 24.43 -10.35
C VAL A 287 6.61 25.22 -9.17
N THR A 288 6.42 26.52 -9.39
CA THR A 288 5.77 27.42 -8.44
C THR A 288 4.48 27.98 -9.03
N ILE A 289 3.34 27.72 -8.39
CA ILE A 289 2.05 28.37 -8.69
C ILE A 289 1.68 29.30 -7.54
N LYS A 290 1.54 30.59 -7.82
CA LYS A 290 1.19 31.61 -6.82
C LYS A 290 -0.02 32.43 -7.26
N ILE A 291 -0.79 32.89 -6.27
CA ILE A 291 -1.94 33.77 -6.45
C ILE A 291 -1.60 35.13 -5.83
N TYR A 292 -1.98 36.21 -6.52
CA TYR A 292 -1.76 37.59 -6.12
C TYR A 292 -3.05 38.41 -6.20
N ASN A 293 -3.20 39.39 -5.31
CA ASN A 293 -4.24 40.40 -5.42
C ASN A 293 -3.83 41.54 -6.39
N ILE A 294 -4.72 42.51 -6.63
CA ILE A 294 -4.46 43.64 -7.55
C ILE A 294 -3.30 44.55 -7.12
N LEU A 295 -2.91 44.52 -5.84
CA LEU A 295 -1.76 45.26 -5.30
C LEU A 295 -0.45 44.49 -5.49
N GLY A 296 -0.48 43.29 -6.06
CA GLY A 296 0.69 42.43 -6.23
C GLY A 296 1.09 41.68 -4.96
N GLN A 297 0.27 41.67 -3.92
CA GLN A 297 0.54 40.89 -2.71
C GLN A 297 0.22 39.42 -2.94
N GLU A 298 1.15 38.54 -2.55
CA GLU A 298 0.93 37.10 -2.57
C GLU A 298 -0.17 36.73 -1.56
N VAL A 299 -1.24 36.10 -2.04
CA VAL A 299 -2.36 35.66 -1.20
C VAL A 299 -2.34 34.16 -0.94
N ARG A 300 -1.75 33.37 -1.85
CA ARG A 300 -1.60 31.92 -1.68
C ARG A 300 -0.53 31.34 -2.61
N VAL A 301 0.15 30.29 -2.14
CA VAL A 301 0.97 29.39 -2.97
C VAL A 301 0.19 28.08 -3.16
N LEU A 302 -0.05 27.67 -4.40
CA LEU A 302 -0.77 26.42 -4.72
C LEU A 302 0.18 25.26 -5.03
N ALA A 303 1.39 25.56 -5.51
CA ALA A 303 2.43 24.57 -5.72
C ALA A 303 3.80 25.23 -5.54
N ASN A 304 4.75 24.50 -4.95
CA ASN A 304 6.17 24.87 -4.87
C ASN A 304 6.99 23.58 -4.68
N ARG A 305 7.15 22.80 -5.75
CA ARG A 305 7.79 21.47 -5.69
C ARG A 305 8.40 21.07 -7.02
N MET A 306 9.33 20.11 -6.97
CA MET A 306 9.85 19.44 -8.17
C MET A 306 8.72 18.67 -8.86
N MET A 307 8.57 18.84 -10.18
CA MET A 307 7.59 18.12 -10.99
C MET A 307 8.24 17.56 -12.27
N ASN A 308 7.67 16.50 -12.83
CA ASN A 308 8.11 15.87 -14.08
C ASN A 308 7.37 16.48 -15.30
N PRO A 309 7.77 16.20 -16.56
CA PRO A 309 7.04 16.71 -17.71
C PRO A 309 5.60 16.19 -17.73
N GLY A 310 4.64 17.07 -18.00
CA GLY A 310 3.23 16.72 -17.99
C GLY A 310 2.29 17.92 -17.98
N THR A 311 1.00 17.64 -18.12
CA THR A 311 -0.07 18.61 -17.90
C THR A 311 -0.72 18.32 -16.55
N TYR A 312 -0.89 19.36 -15.75
CA TYR A 312 -1.33 19.32 -14.37
C TYR A 312 -2.54 20.21 -14.17
N ASN A 313 -3.38 19.85 -13.21
CA ASN A 313 -4.54 20.62 -12.80
C ASN A 313 -4.49 20.85 -11.29
N VAL A 314 -4.56 22.10 -10.85
CA VAL A 314 -4.60 22.47 -9.43
C VAL A 314 -5.89 23.22 -9.11
N SER A 315 -6.59 22.78 -8.07
CA SER A 315 -7.80 23.44 -7.59
C SER A 315 -7.44 24.59 -6.64
N PHE A 316 -8.18 25.70 -6.76
CA PHE A 316 -8.05 26.87 -5.91
C PHE A 316 -9.41 27.20 -5.28
N ASP A 317 -9.49 27.10 -3.96
CA ASP A 317 -10.62 27.58 -3.16
C ASP A 317 -10.34 28.99 -2.59
N ALA A 318 -11.12 29.97 -3.02
CA ALA A 318 -11.03 31.36 -2.60
C ALA A 318 -12.11 31.76 -1.58
N SER A 319 -12.70 30.80 -0.86
CA SER A 319 -13.74 31.03 0.14
C SER A 319 -13.39 32.11 1.17
N SER A 320 -12.11 32.22 1.56
CA SER A 320 -11.58 33.22 2.50
C SER A 320 -11.23 34.58 1.88
N LEU A 321 -11.42 34.76 0.57
CA LEU A 321 -11.09 35.99 -0.15
C LEU A 321 -12.35 36.80 -0.51
N ASN A 322 -12.16 38.09 -0.78
CA ASN A 322 -13.24 38.99 -1.21
C ASN A 322 -13.44 38.91 -2.74
N SER A 323 -14.65 39.18 -3.23
CA SER A 323 -14.90 39.28 -4.68
C SER A 323 -13.98 40.33 -5.30
N GLY A 324 -13.45 40.04 -6.49
CA GLY A 324 -12.50 40.92 -7.15
C GLY A 324 -11.60 40.24 -8.15
N VAL A 325 -10.65 41.02 -8.65
CA VAL A 325 -9.66 40.57 -9.62
C VAL A 325 -8.42 40.05 -8.89
N TYR A 326 -7.99 38.86 -9.30
CA TYR A 326 -6.76 38.22 -8.85
C TYR A 326 -5.89 37.83 -10.04
N PHE A 327 -4.62 37.64 -9.79
CA PHE A 327 -3.65 37.12 -10.76
C PHE A 327 -3.07 35.82 -10.25
N TYR A 328 -2.72 34.93 -11.17
CA TYR A 328 -2.00 33.70 -10.85
C TYR A 328 -0.83 33.51 -11.81
N SER A 329 0.29 33.03 -11.27
CA SER A 329 1.52 32.85 -12.02
C SER A 329 2.00 31.40 -11.98
N LEU A 330 2.55 30.95 -13.10
CA LEU A 330 3.37 29.75 -13.21
C LEU A 330 4.82 30.19 -13.38
N THR A 331 5.70 29.74 -12.49
CA THR A 331 7.15 29.92 -12.60
C THR A 331 7.83 28.56 -12.57
N VAL A 332 8.68 28.31 -13.56
CA VAL A 332 9.53 27.10 -13.65
C VAL A 332 10.88 27.51 -14.20
N ASP A 333 11.94 27.36 -13.41
CA ASP A 333 13.29 27.85 -13.73
C ASP A 333 13.28 29.32 -14.20
N ASN A 334 13.58 29.56 -15.49
CA ASN A 334 13.60 30.89 -16.12
C ASN A 334 12.30 31.26 -16.85
N PHE A 335 11.28 30.39 -16.85
CA PHE A 335 9.99 30.65 -17.47
C PHE A 335 9.01 31.23 -16.45
N THR A 336 8.27 32.28 -16.82
CA THR A 336 7.14 32.79 -16.03
C THR A 336 5.99 33.18 -16.94
N GLN A 337 4.78 32.74 -16.60
CA GLN A 337 3.53 33.13 -17.27
C GLN A 337 2.49 33.51 -16.23
N VAL A 338 1.74 34.59 -16.50
CA VAL A 338 0.74 35.14 -15.57
C VAL A 338 -0.61 35.23 -16.27
N LYS A 339 -1.68 34.95 -15.54
CA LYS A 339 -3.06 35.12 -16.00
C LYS A 339 -3.94 35.78 -14.94
N LYS A 340 -5.04 36.37 -15.39
CA LYS A 340 -6.03 37.07 -14.57
C LYS A 340 -7.24 36.18 -14.33
N MET A 341 -7.80 36.20 -13.13
CA MET A 341 -9.06 35.56 -12.78
C MET A 341 -9.97 36.51 -11.99
N MET A 342 -11.28 36.24 -12.01
CA MET A 342 -12.31 37.04 -11.36
C MET A 342 -13.12 36.19 -10.40
N LEU A 343 -13.07 36.51 -9.11
CA LEU A 343 -13.89 35.89 -8.08
C LEU A 343 -15.19 36.66 -7.93
N LEU A 344 -16.32 35.97 -8.05
CA LEU A 344 -17.65 36.47 -7.70
C LEU A 344 -18.10 35.74 -6.43
N LYS A 345 -18.69 36.46 -5.47
CA LYS A 345 -19.40 35.85 -4.35
C LYS A 345 -20.89 36.07 -4.53
#